data_AF-A0A8T4H2S3-F1
#
_entry.id   AF-A0A8T4H2S3-F1
#
_cell.length_a   1.000
_cell.length_b   1.000
_cell.length_c   1.000
_cell.angle_alpha   90.00
_cell.angle_beta   90.00
_cell.angle_gamma   90.00
#
_symmetry.space_group_name_H-M   'P 1'
#
loop_
_entity.id
_entity.type
_entity.pdbx_description
1 polymer ?
#
loop_
_entity_poly.entity_id
_entity_poly.type
_entity_poly.pdbx_seq_one_letter_code
_entity_poly.pdbx_strand_id
1 'polypeptide(L)'
;MDSKRVLAAGAIVVVVGTLLAAAAVPAAISDPGDDGPIRPGPVRVVDADIATGEITGQTADLRLYATLDHRGNPAENVSVHFKATDAESGLLVAERELSVGNLTAEGERRVSTVLSVPREGGYVLEGIVYRNGTRVDEFSREVSGVEALTPNYARSNVSFVEDPVLEPVTVSIADAGENRTTLELGGWLTATGPSEADSLSVTFIVRQAESNVVAARTTVDAGGLREGRSETATADVTVPSEYNYYVDAVLSRDGVIIDTAAGVVNLDPTETIERNQTRREVEFDASDFDSDDGEGQPPERTEAAQTVTQTPGFGPGVAAVALLGAGLLARRRR
;
A
#
# COMPACT_ATOMS: atom_id res chain seq x y z
N MET A 1 -31.66 -31.29 95.41
CA MET A 1 -32.17 -30.43 94.32
C MET A 1 -33.00 -31.31 93.39
N ASP A 2 -34.21 -30.85 93.09
CA ASP A 2 -35.32 -31.64 92.56
C ASP A 2 -35.09 -32.08 91.10
N SER A 3 -35.03 -33.38 90.83
CA SER A 3 -34.69 -33.96 89.51
C SER A 3 -35.67 -33.53 88.40
N LYS A 4 -36.88 -33.10 88.77
CA LYS A 4 -37.88 -32.52 87.87
C LYS A 4 -37.51 -31.13 87.36
N ARG A 5 -36.76 -30.33 88.13
CA ARG A 5 -36.32 -28.98 87.71
C ARG A 5 -35.13 -29.04 86.76
N VAL A 6 -34.26 -30.05 86.90
CA VAL A 6 -33.09 -30.25 86.02
C VAL A 6 -33.52 -30.71 84.63
N LEU A 7 -34.52 -31.59 84.52
CA LEU A 7 -35.05 -32.03 83.23
C LEU A 7 -35.86 -30.94 82.51
N ALA A 8 -36.65 -30.14 83.24
CA ALA A 8 -37.39 -29.02 82.66
C ALA A 8 -36.45 -27.90 82.16
N ALA A 9 -35.37 -27.60 82.90
CA ALA A 9 -34.36 -26.65 82.46
C ALA A 9 -33.58 -27.15 81.23
N GLY A 10 -33.25 -28.44 81.19
CA GLY A 10 -32.61 -29.06 80.02
C GLY A 10 -33.47 -29.00 78.75
N ALA A 11 -34.77 -29.27 78.87
CA ALA A 11 -35.68 -29.20 77.73
C ALA A 11 -35.82 -27.78 77.15
N ILE A 12 -35.86 -26.75 78.00
CA ILE A 12 -35.91 -25.35 77.55
C ILE A 12 -34.61 -24.96 76.85
N VAL A 13 -33.45 -25.36 77.37
CA VAL A 13 -32.15 -25.08 76.74
C VAL A 13 -32.03 -25.78 75.38
N VAL A 14 -32.54 -27.00 75.25
CA VAL A 14 -32.53 -27.72 73.97
C VAL A 14 -33.45 -27.05 72.96
N VAL A 15 -34.66 -26.63 73.36
CA VAL A 15 -35.63 -25.97 72.46
C VAL A 15 -35.16 -24.56 72.05
N VAL A 16 -34.62 -23.78 72.99
CA VAL A 16 -34.04 -22.46 72.69
C VAL A 16 -32.78 -22.61 71.86
N GLY A 17 -31.97 -23.64 72.12
CA GLY A 17 -30.79 -23.99 71.33
C GLY A 17 -31.13 -24.39 69.89
N THR A 18 -32.18 -25.19 69.66
CA THR A 18 -32.63 -25.54 68.31
C THR A 18 -33.29 -24.37 67.59
N LEU A 19 -34.03 -23.50 68.28
CA LEU A 19 -34.58 -22.27 67.69
C LEU A 19 -33.48 -21.27 67.30
N LEU A 20 -32.45 -21.11 68.14
CA LEU A 20 -31.30 -20.25 67.83
C LEU A 20 -30.40 -20.85 66.74
N ALA A 21 -30.23 -22.18 66.71
CA ALA A 21 -29.52 -22.86 65.64
C ALA A 21 -30.26 -22.73 64.30
N ALA A 22 -31.60 -22.83 64.28
CA ALA A 22 -32.40 -22.62 63.08
C ALA A 22 -32.36 -21.17 62.58
N ALA A 23 -32.22 -20.18 63.48
CA ALA A 23 -32.07 -18.77 63.12
C ALA A 23 -30.64 -18.40 62.66
N ALA A 24 -29.64 -19.25 62.92
CA ALA A 24 -28.24 -19.04 62.56
C ALA A 24 -27.78 -19.78 61.31
N VAL A 25 -28.64 -20.63 60.70
CA VAL A 25 -28.42 -21.12 59.34
C VAL A 25 -28.85 -20.00 58.40
N PRO A 26 -27.96 -19.46 57.55
CA PRO A 26 -28.38 -18.56 56.48
C PRO A 26 -29.47 -19.28 55.68
N ALA A 27 -30.65 -18.70 55.63
CA ALA A 27 -31.76 -19.21 54.86
C ALA A 27 -31.36 -19.26 53.38
N ALA A 28 -30.76 -20.36 52.94
CA ALA A 28 -30.66 -20.77 51.55
C ALA A 28 -32.05 -21.30 51.14
N ILE A 29 -33.06 -20.45 51.25
CA ILE A 29 -34.33 -20.65 50.58
C ILE A 29 -34.13 -19.94 49.25
N SER A 30 -33.62 -20.68 48.25
CA SER A 30 -33.76 -20.26 46.87
C SER A 30 -35.27 -20.19 46.60
N ASP A 31 -35.78 -19.00 46.28
CA ASP A 31 -37.15 -18.84 45.81
C ASP A 31 -37.32 -19.73 44.56
N PRO A 32 -38.19 -20.75 44.57
CA PRO A 32 -38.38 -21.64 43.43
C PRO A 32 -39.03 -20.95 42.22
N GLY A 33 -39.36 -19.65 42.32
CA GLY A 33 -39.74 -18.79 41.21
C GLY A 33 -38.65 -17.79 40.77
N ASP A 34 -37.50 -17.72 41.44
CA ASP A 34 -36.36 -16.92 41.02
C ASP A 34 -35.52 -17.76 40.05
N ASP A 35 -36.06 -17.94 38.84
CA ASP A 35 -35.27 -18.36 37.69
C ASP A 35 -34.16 -17.31 37.54
N GLY A 36 -32.96 -17.61 38.05
CA GLY A 36 -31.82 -16.71 38.05
C GLY A 36 -31.57 -16.04 36.69
N PRO A 37 -30.73 -15.00 36.62
CA PRO A 37 -30.67 -14.08 35.48
C PRO A 37 -30.73 -14.82 34.14
N ILE A 38 -31.74 -14.49 33.34
CA ILE A 38 -32.05 -15.15 32.07
C ILE A 38 -30.77 -15.28 31.26
N ARG A 39 -30.35 -16.52 30.97
CA ARG A 39 -29.11 -16.78 30.24
C ARG A 39 -29.21 -16.11 28.86
N PRO A 40 -28.28 -15.19 28.51
CA PRO A 40 -28.27 -14.57 27.20
C PRO A 40 -28.12 -15.61 26.09
N GLY A 41 -28.78 -15.38 24.98
CA GLY A 41 -28.67 -16.21 23.79
C GLY A 41 -27.24 -16.22 23.24
N PRO A 42 -26.81 -17.32 22.59
CA PRO A 42 -25.53 -17.35 21.89
C PRO A 42 -25.47 -16.29 20.77
N VAL A 43 -24.27 -15.82 20.50
CA VAL A 43 -23.94 -14.99 19.34
C VAL A 43 -22.75 -15.67 18.68
N ARG A 44 -22.86 -15.98 17.38
CA ARG A 44 -21.82 -16.66 16.61
C ARG A 44 -21.52 -15.92 15.32
N VAL A 45 -20.27 -15.95 14.87
CA VAL A 45 -19.90 -15.54 13.52
C VAL A 45 -20.18 -16.72 12.60
N VAL A 46 -21.15 -16.55 11.69
CA VAL A 46 -21.50 -17.59 10.71
C VAL A 46 -20.85 -17.38 9.34
N ASP A 47 -20.43 -16.14 9.07
CA ASP A 47 -19.77 -15.77 7.83
C ASP A 47 -18.86 -14.54 8.03
N ALA A 48 -17.77 -14.49 7.28
CA ALA A 48 -16.81 -13.38 7.29
C ALA A 48 -16.12 -13.22 5.93
N ASP A 49 -16.26 -12.02 5.37
CA ASP A 49 -15.77 -11.63 4.05
C ASP A 49 -14.84 -10.42 4.12
N ILE A 50 -14.01 -10.27 3.10
CA ILE A 50 -13.11 -9.14 2.91
C ILE A 50 -13.30 -8.59 1.51
N ALA A 51 -13.35 -7.26 1.40
CA ALA A 51 -13.35 -6.55 0.13
C ALA A 51 -12.32 -5.41 0.16
N THR A 52 -11.93 -4.92 -1.01
CA THR A 52 -11.07 -3.74 -1.12
C THR A 52 -11.89 -2.45 -1.18
N GLY A 53 -11.32 -1.38 -0.62
CA GLY A 53 -11.84 -0.01 -0.65
C GLY A 53 -10.95 0.89 -1.50
N GLU A 54 -10.62 2.06 -0.96
CA GLU A 54 -9.65 2.97 -1.56
C GLU A 54 -8.24 2.36 -1.53
N ILE A 55 -7.50 2.53 -2.63
CA ILE A 55 -6.12 2.06 -2.76
C ILE A 55 -5.26 3.23 -3.22
N THR A 56 -4.22 3.52 -2.45
CA THR A 56 -3.26 4.60 -2.71
C THR A 56 -1.87 4.04 -3.00
N GLY A 57 -0.92 4.95 -3.24
CA GLY A 57 0.49 4.60 -3.41
C GLY A 57 1.11 3.87 -2.22
N GLN A 58 0.56 4.07 -1.01
CA GLN A 58 1.17 3.65 0.25
C GLN A 58 0.26 2.78 1.09
N THR A 59 -1.06 2.88 0.91
CA THR A 59 -2.05 2.20 1.74
C THR A 59 -3.15 1.54 0.90
N ALA A 60 -3.77 0.53 1.48
CA ALA A 60 -5.00 -0.08 0.98
C ALA A 60 -6.03 -0.15 2.10
N ASP A 61 -7.26 0.25 1.79
CA ASP A 61 -8.40 0.05 2.67
C ASP A 61 -8.96 -1.36 2.48
N LEU A 62 -8.99 -2.13 3.56
CA LEU A 62 -9.59 -3.44 3.63
C LEU A 62 -10.92 -3.32 4.37
N ARG A 63 -12.01 -3.65 3.68
CA ARG A 63 -13.36 -3.68 4.24
C ARG A 63 -13.69 -5.08 4.73
N LEU A 64 -13.87 -5.22 6.04
CA LEU A 64 -14.17 -6.47 6.70
C LEU A 64 -15.68 -6.55 6.97
N TYR A 65 -16.25 -7.73 6.74
CA TYR A 65 -17.64 -8.04 7.07
C TYR A 65 -17.70 -9.22 8.04
N ALA A 66 -18.60 -9.15 9.01
CA ALA A 66 -18.93 -10.25 9.89
C ALA A 66 -20.45 -10.43 9.95
N THR A 67 -20.93 -11.64 9.72
CA THR A 67 -22.35 -12.00 9.85
C THR A 67 -22.54 -12.71 11.19
N LEU A 68 -23.28 -12.06 12.10
CA LEU A 68 -23.55 -12.56 13.44
C LEU A 68 -24.91 -13.26 13.48
N ASP A 69 -24.96 -14.54 13.84
CA ASP A 69 -26.20 -15.30 14.12
C ASP A 69 -26.50 -15.24 15.62
N HIS A 70 -27.72 -14.82 15.96
CA HIS A 70 -28.25 -14.78 17.32
C HIS A 70 -29.49 -15.65 17.46
N ARG A 71 -29.57 -16.40 18.57
CA ARG A 71 -30.70 -17.30 18.89
C ARG A 71 -31.09 -17.19 20.36
N GLY A 72 -32.37 -17.36 20.67
CA GLY A 72 -32.88 -17.40 22.04
C GLY A 72 -33.03 -16.01 22.68
N ASN A 73 -32.75 -15.95 23.99
CA ASN A 73 -32.91 -14.74 24.78
C ASN A 73 -31.99 -13.60 24.29
N PRO A 74 -32.36 -12.32 24.48
CA PRO A 74 -31.55 -11.20 24.03
C PRO A 74 -30.08 -11.26 24.46
N ALA A 75 -29.18 -10.87 23.56
CA ALA A 75 -27.78 -10.62 23.85
C ALA A 75 -27.51 -9.11 23.91
N GLU A 76 -27.09 -8.63 25.08
CA GLU A 76 -26.85 -7.21 25.32
C GLU A 76 -25.40 -6.80 25.07
N ASN A 77 -25.21 -5.53 24.67
CA ASN A 77 -23.90 -4.90 24.50
C ASN A 77 -22.92 -5.76 23.67
N VAL A 78 -23.38 -6.18 22.49
CA VAL A 78 -22.54 -6.88 21.53
C VAL A 78 -21.64 -5.87 20.81
N SER A 79 -20.35 -6.15 20.76
CA SER A 79 -19.37 -5.41 19.95
C SER A 79 -18.46 -6.37 19.20
N VAL A 80 -17.84 -5.88 18.12
CA VAL A 80 -16.84 -6.63 17.36
C VAL A 80 -15.57 -5.80 17.28
N HIS A 81 -14.45 -6.36 17.73
CA HIS A 81 -13.13 -5.75 17.62
C HIS A 81 -12.41 -6.36 16.43
N PHE A 82 -12.23 -5.55 15.39
CA PHE A 82 -11.50 -5.93 14.19
C PHE A 82 -10.03 -5.53 14.30
N LYS A 83 -9.13 -6.40 13.84
CA LYS A 83 -7.68 -6.20 13.87
C LYS A 83 -7.05 -6.60 12.54
N ALA A 84 -6.01 -5.89 12.15
CA ALA A 84 -5.10 -6.26 11.09
C ALA A 84 -3.69 -6.35 11.65
N THR A 85 -3.11 -7.54 11.56
CA THR A 85 -1.75 -7.84 12.01
C THR A 85 -0.92 -8.16 10.78
N ASP A 86 0.25 -7.53 10.65
CA ASP A 86 1.19 -7.83 9.58
C ASP A 86 1.62 -9.31 9.65
N ALA A 87 1.44 -10.05 8.55
CA ALA A 87 1.60 -11.49 8.53
C ALA A 87 3.07 -11.93 8.65
N GLU A 88 4.02 -11.05 8.30
CA GLU A 88 5.46 -11.34 8.36
C GLU A 88 6.05 -10.99 9.74
N SER A 89 5.82 -9.78 10.22
CA SER A 89 6.37 -9.27 11.48
C SER A 89 5.52 -9.62 12.71
N GLY A 90 4.25 -9.95 12.52
CA GLY A 90 3.30 -10.20 13.61
C GLY A 90 2.88 -8.92 14.36
N LEU A 91 3.16 -7.73 13.82
CA LEU A 91 2.84 -6.46 14.46
C LEU A 91 1.39 -6.04 14.17
N LEU A 92 0.70 -5.51 15.17
CA LEU A 92 -0.63 -4.91 14.99
C LEU A 92 -0.49 -3.61 14.18
N VAL A 93 -1.17 -3.55 13.04
CA VAL A 93 -1.09 -2.43 12.09
C VAL A 93 -2.29 -1.52 12.19
N ALA A 94 -3.49 -2.10 12.29
CA ALA A 94 -4.73 -1.36 12.39
C ALA A 94 -5.74 -2.11 13.26
N GLU A 95 -6.57 -1.36 13.97
CA GLU A 95 -7.68 -1.94 14.72
C GLU A 95 -8.90 -1.01 14.76
N ARG A 96 -10.08 -1.60 14.93
CA ARG A 96 -11.33 -0.85 15.08
C ARG A 96 -12.36 -1.64 15.86
N GLU A 97 -12.96 -1.00 16.85
CA GLU A 97 -14.11 -1.56 17.56
C GLU A 97 -15.41 -1.02 16.97
N LEU A 98 -16.39 -1.91 16.75
CA LEU A 98 -17.73 -1.59 16.29
C LEU A 98 -18.77 -2.06 17.30
N SER A 99 -19.53 -1.13 17.86
CA SER A 99 -20.67 -1.45 18.71
C SER A 99 -21.86 -1.92 17.85
N VAL A 100 -22.30 -3.16 18.06
CA VAL A 100 -23.50 -3.74 17.41
C VAL A 100 -24.76 -3.43 18.22
N GLY A 101 -24.60 -3.30 19.54
CA GLY A 101 -25.67 -3.02 20.49
C GLY A 101 -26.38 -4.30 20.93
N ASN A 102 -27.69 -4.21 21.17
CA ASN A 102 -28.47 -5.35 21.63
C ASN A 102 -29.00 -6.16 20.44
N LEU A 103 -28.88 -7.49 20.52
CA LEU A 103 -29.49 -8.44 19.60
C LEU A 103 -30.70 -9.03 20.32
N THR A 104 -31.90 -8.56 19.98
CA THR A 104 -33.16 -9.01 20.58
C THR A 104 -33.98 -9.90 19.66
N ALA A 105 -33.78 -9.78 18.34
CA ALA A 105 -34.41 -10.61 17.34
C ALA A 105 -33.48 -11.77 16.99
N GLU A 106 -34.04 -12.97 16.88
CA GLU A 106 -33.29 -14.10 16.35
C GLU A 106 -32.99 -13.92 14.87
N GLY A 107 -31.86 -14.47 14.42
CA GLY A 107 -31.43 -14.46 13.03
C GLY A 107 -30.06 -13.82 12.84
N GLU A 108 -29.75 -13.50 11.59
CA GLU A 108 -28.45 -13.02 11.16
C GLU A 108 -28.42 -11.48 11.06
N ARG A 109 -27.32 -10.90 11.51
CA ARG A 109 -27.01 -9.47 11.36
C ARG A 109 -25.61 -9.30 10.81
N ARG A 110 -25.51 -8.73 9.61
CA ARG A 110 -24.23 -8.36 9.01
C ARG A 110 -23.75 -7.01 9.51
N VAL A 111 -22.49 -6.94 9.89
CA VAL A 111 -21.79 -5.72 10.30
C VAL A 111 -20.51 -5.58 9.49
N SER A 112 -20.02 -4.35 9.33
CA SER A 112 -18.81 -4.09 8.55
C SER A 112 -17.99 -2.93 9.08
N THR A 113 -16.70 -2.96 8.77
CA THR A 113 -15.74 -1.89 9.09
C THR A 113 -14.70 -1.77 7.98
N VAL A 114 -13.90 -0.71 8.03
CA VAL A 114 -12.74 -0.50 7.16
C VAL A 114 -11.50 -0.33 8.03
N LEU A 115 -10.45 -1.08 7.69
CA LEU A 115 -9.09 -0.96 8.23
C LEU A 115 -8.16 -0.50 7.12
N SER A 116 -7.42 0.59 7.34
CA SER A 116 -6.40 1.06 6.40
C SER A 116 -5.06 0.47 6.79
N VAL A 117 -4.42 -0.24 5.86
CA VAL A 117 -3.13 -0.91 6.08
C VAL A 117 -2.11 -0.42 5.04
N PRO A 118 -0.80 -0.51 5.31
CA PRO A 118 0.21 -0.32 4.27
C PRO A 118 -0.04 -1.22 3.06
N ARG A 119 0.33 -0.77 1.87
CA ARG A 119 0.14 -1.58 0.66
C ARG A 119 1.19 -2.68 0.55
N GLU A 120 2.36 -2.50 1.14
CA GLU A 120 3.42 -3.50 1.13
C GLU A 120 3.09 -4.63 2.10
N GLY A 121 2.88 -5.86 1.59
CA GLY A 121 2.84 -7.06 2.41
C GLY A 121 1.49 -7.79 2.47
N GLY A 122 1.36 -8.62 3.51
CA GLY A 122 0.18 -9.43 3.78
C GLY A 122 -0.27 -9.28 5.23
N TYR A 123 -1.56 -9.53 5.48
CA TYR A 123 -2.19 -9.27 6.77
C TYR A 123 -3.05 -10.44 7.23
N VAL A 124 -2.96 -10.75 8.53
CA VAL A 124 -3.93 -11.56 9.24
C VAL A 124 -5.01 -10.60 9.79
N LEU A 125 -6.22 -10.79 9.31
CA LEU A 125 -7.41 -10.03 9.65
C LEU A 125 -8.28 -10.83 10.62
N GLU A 126 -8.53 -10.27 11.79
CA GLU A 126 -9.30 -10.91 12.85
C GLU A 126 -10.52 -10.07 13.22
N GLY A 127 -11.60 -10.74 13.62
CA GLY A 127 -12.75 -10.09 14.25
C GLY A 127 -13.16 -10.86 15.49
N ILE A 128 -13.05 -10.21 16.65
CA ILE A 128 -13.34 -10.80 17.96
C ILE A 128 -14.68 -10.24 18.45
N VAL A 129 -15.64 -11.13 18.69
CA VAL A 129 -16.97 -10.74 19.16
C VAL A 129 -17.00 -10.74 20.67
N TYR A 130 -17.44 -9.63 21.25
CA TYR A 130 -17.65 -9.45 22.68
C TYR A 130 -19.14 -9.30 22.99
N ARG A 131 -19.55 -9.81 24.14
CA ARG A 131 -20.86 -9.57 24.74
C ARG A 131 -20.65 -9.19 26.20
N ASN A 132 -21.10 -8.00 26.60
CA ASN A 132 -20.85 -7.47 27.94
C ASN A 132 -19.36 -7.56 28.34
N GLY A 133 -18.45 -7.25 27.42
CA GLY A 133 -16.99 -7.29 27.63
C GLY A 133 -16.38 -8.70 27.68
N THR A 134 -17.18 -9.78 27.59
CA THR A 134 -16.66 -11.14 27.50
C THR A 134 -16.57 -11.57 26.03
N ARG A 135 -15.42 -12.09 25.61
CA ARG A 135 -15.25 -12.69 24.28
C ARG A 135 -16.16 -13.92 24.13
N VAL A 136 -16.95 -13.95 23.07
CA VAL A 136 -17.91 -15.05 22.81
C VAL A 136 -17.63 -15.82 21.53
N ASP A 137 -17.00 -15.19 20.53
CA ASP A 137 -16.62 -15.85 19.27
C ASP A 137 -15.51 -15.08 18.54
N GLU A 138 -14.92 -15.66 17.51
CA GLU A 138 -13.94 -14.99 16.65
C GLU A 138 -13.92 -15.54 15.21
N PHE A 139 -13.38 -14.77 14.28
CA PHE A 139 -12.94 -15.26 12.98
C PHE A 139 -11.54 -14.73 12.64
N SER A 140 -10.84 -15.44 11.76
CA SER A 140 -9.54 -15.04 11.21
C SER A 140 -9.46 -15.35 9.72
N ARG A 141 -8.83 -14.45 8.96
CA ARG A 141 -8.62 -14.54 7.51
C ARG A 141 -7.25 -13.96 7.17
N GLU A 142 -6.55 -14.57 6.23
CA GLU A 142 -5.30 -14.04 5.73
C GLU A 142 -5.49 -13.42 4.34
N VAL A 143 -4.84 -12.30 4.10
CA VAL A 143 -4.73 -11.65 2.79
C VAL A 143 -3.26 -11.47 2.48
N SER A 144 -2.84 -11.83 1.28
CA SER A 144 -1.46 -11.69 0.81
C SER A 144 -1.42 -10.92 -0.49
N GLY A 145 -0.29 -10.29 -0.80
CA GLY A 145 -0.08 -9.59 -2.06
C GLY A 145 -0.88 -8.28 -2.17
N VAL A 146 -1.01 -7.53 -1.07
CA VAL A 146 -1.72 -6.24 -1.09
C VAL A 146 -0.99 -5.25 -2.01
N GLU A 147 0.33 -5.42 -2.21
CA GLU A 147 1.16 -4.59 -3.07
C GLU A 147 0.78 -4.66 -4.54
N ALA A 148 0.15 -5.77 -4.95
CA ALA A 148 -0.34 -5.98 -6.31
C ALA A 148 -1.63 -5.21 -6.61
N LEU A 149 -2.28 -4.62 -5.60
CA LEU A 149 -3.46 -3.80 -5.81
C LEU A 149 -3.08 -2.48 -6.50
N THR A 150 -3.56 -2.29 -7.72
CA THR A 150 -3.33 -1.06 -8.48
C THR A 150 -4.15 0.10 -7.89
N PRO A 151 -3.50 1.22 -7.48
CA PRO A 151 -4.18 2.43 -7.04
C PRO A 151 -5.08 3.01 -8.12
N ASN A 152 -6.16 3.69 -7.73
CA ASN A 152 -7.13 4.22 -8.70
C ASN A 152 -6.50 5.17 -9.72
N TYR A 153 -5.54 6.01 -9.31
CA TYR A 153 -4.84 6.93 -10.20
C TYR A 153 -3.93 6.22 -11.22
N ALA A 154 -3.49 5.00 -10.92
CA ALA A 154 -2.64 4.19 -11.78
C ALA A 154 -3.45 3.15 -12.60
N ARG A 155 -4.74 2.95 -12.29
CA ARG A 155 -5.62 2.06 -13.06
C ARG A 155 -5.95 2.71 -14.39
N SER A 156 -5.45 2.13 -15.47
CA SER A 156 -5.80 2.54 -16.82
C SER A 156 -6.46 1.39 -17.57
N ASN A 157 -7.43 1.76 -18.40
CA ASN A 157 -8.05 0.93 -19.40
C ASN A 157 -7.37 1.07 -20.77
N VAL A 158 -6.33 1.90 -20.86
CA VAL A 158 -5.43 2.03 -22.01
C VAL A 158 -4.04 1.53 -21.62
N SER A 159 -3.48 0.66 -22.45
CA SER A 159 -2.12 0.12 -22.35
C SER A 159 -1.49 0.03 -23.74
N PHE A 160 -0.19 -0.21 -23.80
CA PHE A 160 0.43 -0.66 -25.04
C PHE A 160 -0.14 -2.02 -25.45
N VAL A 161 -0.12 -2.31 -26.75
CA VAL A 161 -0.61 -3.60 -27.27
C VAL A 161 0.28 -4.75 -26.77
N GLU A 162 -0.35 -5.75 -26.17
CA GLU A 162 0.29 -7.02 -25.81
C GLU A 162 -0.15 -8.07 -26.83
N ASP A 163 0.48 -8.07 -28.01
CA ASP A 163 0.19 -9.02 -29.09
C ASP A 163 1.49 -9.70 -29.56
N PRO A 164 1.47 -11.02 -29.83
CA PRO A 164 2.68 -11.74 -30.23
C PRO A 164 3.19 -11.39 -31.64
N VAL A 165 2.38 -10.71 -32.46
CA VAL A 165 2.68 -10.34 -33.84
C VAL A 165 2.95 -8.85 -33.97
N LEU A 166 2.25 -8.01 -33.21
CA LEU A 166 2.43 -6.55 -33.25
C LEU A 166 3.41 -6.08 -32.17
N GLU A 167 4.49 -5.42 -32.59
CA GLU A 167 5.38 -4.76 -31.65
C GLU A 167 4.70 -3.52 -31.04
N PRO A 168 4.75 -3.32 -29.71
CA PRO A 168 4.11 -2.19 -29.06
C PRO A 168 4.73 -0.84 -29.41
N VAL A 169 6.00 -0.84 -29.81
CA VAL A 169 6.72 0.32 -30.34
C VAL A 169 7.20 -0.03 -31.73
N THR A 170 6.84 0.81 -32.69
CA THR A 170 7.31 0.75 -34.08
C THR A 170 8.24 1.92 -34.33
N VAL A 171 9.28 1.69 -35.15
CA VAL A 171 10.21 2.73 -35.57
C VAL A 171 10.39 2.61 -37.08
N SER A 172 10.29 3.73 -37.78
CA SER A 172 10.60 3.82 -39.21
C SER A 172 11.48 5.01 -39.50
N ILE A 173 12.30 4.92 -40.53
CA ILE A 173 13.12 6.05 -41.01
C ILE A 173 12.22 6.92 -41.88
N ALA A 174 11.95 8.14 -41.43
CA ALA A 174 11.20 9.15 -42.18
C ALA A 174 12.09 9.89 -43.17
N ASP A 175 13.33 10.19 -42.77
CA ASP A 175 14.34 10.86 -43.59
C ASP A 175 15.75 10.45 -43.15
N ALA A 176 16.67 10.32 -44.11
CA ALA A 176 18.06 9.93 -43.84
C ALA A 176 19.04 10.92 -44.49
N GLY A 177 19.71 11.71 -43.66
CA GLY A 177 20.81 12.60 -44.04
C GLY A 177 22.18 12.00 -43.73
N GLU A 178 23.25 12.75 -44.03
CA GLU A 178 24.63 12.28 -43.87
C GLU A 178 24.98 11.99 -42.39
N ASN A 179 24.67 12.90 -41.47
CA ASN A 179 25.03 12.78 -40.05
C ASN A 179 23.81 12.65 -39.10
N ARG A 180 22.60 12.81 -39.63
CA ARG A 180 21.36 12.79 -38.85
C ARG A 180 20.30 11.97 -39.58
N THR A 181 19.56 11.16 -38.81
CA THR A 181 18.43 10.37 -39.30
C THR A 181 17.17 10.79 -38.54
N THR A 182 16.10 11.07 -39.27
CA THR A 182 14.78 11.33 -38.69
C THR A 182 14.00 10.03 -38.60
N LEU A 183 13.56 9.70 -37.40
CA LEU A 183 12.80 8.51 -37.06
C LEU A 183 11.35 8.91 -36.77
N GLU A 184 10.41 8.26 -37.43
CA GLU A 184 9.01 8.24 -37.04
C GLU A 184 8.82 7.11 -36.00
N LEU A 185 8.40 7.49 -34.80
CA LEU A 185 8.14 6.60 -33.67
C LEU A 185 6.64 6.40 -33.54
N GLY A 186 6.20 5.15 -33.36
CA GLY A 186 4.81 4.80 -33.13
C GLY A 186 4.65 3.96 -31.87
N GLY A 187 3.66 4.28 -31.05
CA GLY A 187 3.25 3.50 -29.88
C GLY A 187 1.83 2.97 -30.09
N TRP A 188 1.68 1.66 -30.22
CA TRP A 188 0.36 1.03 -30.38
C TRP A 188 -0.33 0.90 -29.04
N LEU A 189 -1.41 1.64 -28.86
CA LEU A 189 -2.23 1.64 -27.65
C LEU A 189 -3.54 0.91 -27.90
N THR A 190 -4.04 0.20 -26.89
CA THR A 190 -5.35 -0.46 -26.93
C THR A 190 -6.20 -0.02 -25.75
N ALA A 191 -7.42 0.46 -26.04
CA ALA A 191 -8.38 0.85 -25.03
C ALA A 191 -9.39 -0.29 -24.78
N THR A 192 -9.32 -0.93 -23.62
CA THR A 192 -10.27 -1.98 -23.17
C THR A 192 -11.60 -1.40 -22.66
N GLY A 193 -11.62 -0.09 -22.37
CA GLY A 193 -12.76 0.68 -21.91
C GLY A 193 -12.66 2.12 -22.44
N PRO A 194 -13.64 2.99 -22.16
CA PRO A 194 -13.61 4.39 -22.60
C PRO A 194 -12.40 5.14 -22.00
N SER A 195 -11.51 5.66 -22.84
CA SER A 195 -10.39 6.48 -22.37
C SER A 195 -10.82 7.91 -22.04
N GLU A 196 -10.16 8.52 -21.07
CA GLU A 196 -10.32 9.94 -20.77
C GLU A 196 -9.61 10.76 -21.86
N ALA A 197 -10.28 11.77 -22.40
CA ALA A 197 -9.85 12.43 -23.63
C ALA A 197 -8.61 13.33 -23.48
N ASP A 198 -8.37 13.88 -22.28
CA ASP A 198 -7.44 15.02 -22.13
C ASP A 198 -6.25 14.76 -21.20
N SER A 199 -6.08 13.53 -20.71
CA SER A 199 -5.13 13.25 -19.64
C SER A 199 -4.02 12.26 -20.02
N LEU A 200 -4.09 11.61 -21.18
CA LEU A 200 -3.12 10.59 -21.62
C LEU A 200 -2.07 11.15 -22.58
N SER A 201 -0.81 10.81 -22.35
CA SER A 201 0.30 11.12 -23.26
C SER A 201 1.30 9.97 -23.33
N VAL A 202 1.97 9.86 -24.47
CA VAL A 202 3.11 8.95 -24.67
C VAL A 202 4.37 9.79 -24.79
N THR A 203 5.35 9.52 -23.93
CA THR A 203 6.71 10.08 -24.05
C THR A 203 7.63 9.03 -24.64
N PHE A 204 8.25 9.35 -25.76
CA PHE A 204 9.31 8.54 -26.35
C PHE A 204 10.68 9.08 -25.92
N ILE A 205 11.54 8.20 -25.46
CA ILE A 205 12.92 8.49 -25.06
C ILE A 205 13.83 7.62 -25.91
N VAL A 206 14.70 8.24 -26.71
CA VAL A 206 15.64 7.54 -27.57
C VAL A 206 17.03 7.61 -26.96
N ARG A 207 17.60 6.45 -26.62
CA ARG A 207 18.90 6.32 -25.96
C ARG A 207 19.87 5.59 -26.86
N GLN A 208 21.06 6.16 -27.06
CA GLN A 208 22.11 5.49 -27.81
C GLN A 208 22.56 4.25 -27.03
N ALA A 209 22.64 3.11 -27.72
CA ALA A 209 22.63 1.80 -27.08
C ALA A 209 23.91 1.47 -26.29
N GLU A 210 25.01 2.12 -26.63
CA GLU A 210 26.34 1.86 -26.11
C GLU A 210 26.62 2.70 -24.86
N SER A 211 26.43 4.02 -24.98
CA SER A 211 26.66 5.02 -23.94
C SER A 211 25.46 5.24 -23.02
N ASN A 212 24.27 4.79 -23.42
CA ASN A 212 22.99 5.08 -22.76
C ASN A 212 22.61 6.57 -22.71
N VAL A 213 23.30 7.42 -23.48
CA VAL A 213 22.96 8.86 -23.58
C VAL A 213 21.63 9.03 -24.29
N VAL A 214 20.76 9.89 -23.75
CA VAL A 214 19.49 10.26 -24.38
C VAL A 214 19.80 11.15 -25.58
N ALA A 215 19.57 10.63 -26.79
CA ALA A 215 19.76 11.34 -28.04
C ALA A 215 18.57 12.23 -28.38
N ALA A 216 17.35 11.80 -28.01
CA ALA A 216 16.14 12.58 -28.22
C ALA A 216 15.06 12.21 -27.19
N ARG A 217 14.15 13.16 -26.95
CA ARG A 217 12.93 12.95 -26.17
C ARG A 217 11.80 13.75 -26.80
N THR A 218 10.64 13.13 -26.96
CA THR A 218 9.43 13.79 -27.45
C THR A 218 8.20 13.25 -26.75
N THR A 219 7.15 14.05 -26.64
CA THR A 219 5.88 13.68 -25.99
C THR A 219 4.74 14.02 -26.93
N VAL A 220 3.78 13.11 -27.06
CA VAL A 220 2.59 13.27 -27.90
C VAL A 220 1.32 12.92 -27.10
N ASP A 221 0.23 13.63 -27.39
CA ASP A 221 -1.08 13.35 -26.81
C ASP A 221 -1.61 11.99 -27.28
N ALA A 222 -2.19 11.24 -26.36
CA ALA A 222 -2.70 9.89 -26.58
C ALA A 222 -4.09 9.70 -25.97
N GLY A 223 -4.86 10.78 -25.85
CA GLY A 223 -6.22 10.76 -25.33
C GLY A 223 -7.28 10.48 -26.41
N GLY A 224 -8.50 10.19 -25.98
CA GLY A 224 -9.68 10.12 -26.86
C GLY A 224 -9.84 8.80 -27.63
N LEU A 225 -9.08 7.76 -27.26
CA LEU A 225 -9.23 6.41 -27.81
C LEU A 225 -10.64 5.87 -27.51
N ARG A 226 -11.27 5.35 -28.55
CA ARG A 226 -12.56 4.68 -28.44
C ARG A 226 -12.39 3.30 -27.79
N GLU A 227 -13.36 2.92 -26.97
CA GLU A 227 -13.42 1.59 -26.38
C GLU A 227 -13.33 0.49 -27.46
N GLY A 228 -12.51 -0.53 -27.18
CA GLY A 228 -12.27 -1.67 -28.06
C GLY A 228 -11.45 -1.35 -29.31
N ARG A 229 -10.81 -0.18 -29.39
CA ARG A 229 -9.95 0.21 -30.51
C ARG A 229 -8.49 0.24 -30.09
N SER A 230 -7.66 -0.07 -31.08
CA SER A 230 -6.23 0.18 -31.03
C SER A 230 -5.88 1.35 -31.95
N GLU A 231 -5.09 2.29 -31.46
CA GLU A 231 -4.65 3.48 -32.19
C GLU A 231 -3.16 3.69 -31.95
N THR A 232 -2.47 4.30 -32.92
CA THR A 232 -1.04 4.61 -32.82
C THR A 232 -0.85 6.05 -32.37
N ALA A 233 -0.08 6.25 -31.31
CA ALA A 233 0.47 7.55 -30.97
C ALA A 233 1.81 7.72 -31.70
N THR A 234 1.91 8.71 -32.59
CA THR A 234 3.06 8.89 -33.48
C THR A 234 3.80 10.19 -33.20
N ALA A 235 5.13 10.16 -33.25
CA ALA A 235 5.98 11.35 -33.13
C ALA A 235 7.29 11.19 -33.92
N ASP A 236 7.81 12.29 -34.44
CA ASP A 236 9.11 12.31 -35.12
C ASP A 236 10.23 12.78 -34.19
N VAL A 237 11.41 12.18 -34.33
CA VAL A 237 12.64 12.62 -33.66
C VAL A 237 13.83 12.53 -34.62
N THR A 238 14.81 13.42 -34.45
CA THR A 238 16.07 13.36 -35.20
C THR A 238 17.20 12.92 -34.27
N VAL A 239 17.94 11.89 -34.67
CA VAL A 239 19.08 11.34 -33.94
C VAL A 239 20.34 11.34 -34.81
N PRO A 240 21.55 11.26 -34.22
CA PRO A 240 22.75 10.98 -34.99
C PRO A 240 22.61 9.71 -35.85
N SER A 241 23.17 9.75 -37.05
CA SER A 241 23.24 8.57 -37.92
C SER A 241 24.29 7.57 -37.40
N GLU A 242 24.28 6.34 -37.93
CA GLU A 242 25.32 5.32 -37.71
C GLU A 242 25.41 4.71 -36.29
N TYR A 243 24.47 5.01 -35.39
CA TYR A 243 24.38 4.36 -34.09
C TYR A 243 23.11 3.54 -33.89
N ASN A 244 23.19 2.53 -33.03
CA ASN A 244 22.01 1.79 -32.58
C ASN A 244 21.35 2.50 -31.38
N TYR A 245 20.02 2.48 -31.31
CA TYR A 245 19.27 3.11 -30.24
C TYR A 245 18.21 2.19 -29.62
N TYR A 246 18.01 2.34 -28.31
CA TYR A 246 16.81 1.90 -27.61
C TYR A 246 15.76 3.01 -27.67
N VAL A 247 14.51 2.65 -27.91
CA VAL A 247 13.37 3.57 -27.86
C VAL A 247 12.45 3.13 -26.72
N ASP A 248 12.40 3.89 -25.65
CA ASP A 248 11.50 3.66 -24.53
C ASP A 248 10.23 4.51 -24.72
N ALA A 249 9.06 3.89 -24.74
CA ALA A 249 7.76 4.55 -24.80
C ALA A 249 7.09 4.48 -23.42
N VAL A 250 6.76 5.62 -22.84
CA VAL A 250 6.17 5.74 -21.51
C VAL A 250 4.76 6.33 -21.65
N LEU A 251 3.75 5.51 -21.39
CA LEU A 251 2.36 5.95 -21.31
C LEU A 251 2.11 6.52 -19.93
N SER A 252 1.62 7.77 -19.88
CA SER A 252 1.35 8.45 -18.63
C SER A 252 0.02 9.16 -18.61
N ARG A 253 -0.54 9.32 -17.41
CA ARG A 253 -1.70 10.18 -17.15
C ARG A 253 -1.42 11.13 -16.00
N ASP A 254 -1.55 12.43 -16.25
CA ASP A 254 -1.29 13.48 -15.26
C ASP A 254 0.05 13.30 -14.52
N GLY A 255 1.09 12.86 -15.25
CA GLY A 255 2.42 12.60 -14.71
C GLY A 255 2.60 11.25 -13.99
N VAL A 256 1.57 10.43 -13.90
CA VAL A 256 1.64 9.05 -13.39
C VAL A 256 1.95 8.10 -14.54
N ILE A 257 3.01 7.30 -14.41
CA ILE A 257 3.32 6.23 -15.37
C ILE A 257 2.28 5.12 -15.23
N ILE A 258 1.63 4.80 -16.34
CA ILE A 258 0.61 3.75 -16.44
C ILE A 258 1.23 2.47 -16.99
N ASP A 259 1.99 2.60 -18.08
CA ASP A 259 2.53 1.48 -18.82
C ASP A 259 3.81 1.90 -19.56
N THR A 260 4.65 0.93 -19.88
CA THR A 260 5.92 1.16 -20.58
C THR A 260 6.14 0.08 -21.63
N ALA A 261 6.60 0.48 -22.81
CA ALA A 261 7.06 -0.41 -23.84
C ALA A 261 8.44 0.04 -24.33
N ALA A 262 9.19 -0.89 -24.93
CA ALA A 262 10.48 -0.60 -25.53
C ALA A 262 10.44 -0.88 -27.04
N GLY A 263 11.48 -0.48 -27.74
CA GLY A 263 11.75 -0.75 -29.14
C GLY A 263 13.25 -0.60 -29.39
N VAL A 264 13.71 -1.04 -30.56
CA VAL A 264 15.10 -0.86 -30.97
C VAL A 264 15.15 -0.35 -32.41
N VAL A 265 16.18 0.43 -32.70
CA VAL A 265 16.51 0.83 -34.07
C VAL A 265 17.99 0.57 -34.29
N ASN A 266 18.27 -0.12 -35.40
CA ASN A 266 19.62 -0.49 -35.79
C ASN A 266 20.06 0.38 -36.97
N LEU A 267 20.79 1.47 -36.71
CA LEU A 267 21.37 2.32 -37.75
C LEU A 267 22.87 2.08 -37.93
N ASP A 268 23.52 1.40 -36.99
CA ASP A 268 24.91 0.98 -37.14
C ASP A 268 24.99 -0.11 -38.22
N PRO A 269 25.79 0.09 -39.28
CA PRO A 269 25.92 -0.89 -40.36
C PRO A 269 26.71 -2.15 -39.96
N THR A 270 27.43 -2.11 -38.83
CA THR A 270 28.36 -3.14 -38.38
C THR A 270 27.88 -3.93 -37.16
N GLU A 271 27.06 -3.32 -36.30
CA GLU A 271 26.48 -3.97 -35.13
C GLU A 271 24.96 -3.94 -35.14
N THR A 272 24.33 -4.96 -34.54
CA THR A 272 22.88 -4.96 -34.29
C THR A 272 22.60 -5.31 -32.84
N ILE A 273 21.54 -4.72 -32.31
CA ILE A 273 21.04 -4.95 -30.96
C ILE A 273 19.63 -5.53 -31.02
N GLU A 274 19.31 -6.29 -29.98
CA GLU A 274 17.97 -6.81 -29.71
C GLU A 274 17.45 -6.19 -28.42
N ARG A 275 16.12 -6.08 -28.31
CA ARG A 275 15.41 -5.45 -27.19
C ARG A 275 15.81 -5.96 -25.80
N ASN A 276 16.26 -7.21 -25.69
CA ASN A 276 16.52 -7.90 -24.42
C ASN A 276 18.01 -8.18 -24.14
N GLN A 277 18.96 -7.47 -24.78
CA GLN A 277 20.40 -7.66 -24.50
C GLN A 277 20.91 -6.74 -23.39
N THR A 278 21.79 -7.27 -22.53
CA THR A 278 22.40 -6.55 -21.40
C THR A 278 23.87 -6.22 -21.66
N ARG A 279 24.19 -4.91 -21.65
CA ARG A 279 25.48 -4.18 -21.55
C ARG A 279 26.77 -4.81 -22.14
N ARG A 280 27.45 -4.02 -22.99
CA ARG A 280 28.86 -4.15 -23.40
C ARG A 280 29.60 -2.83 -23.15
N GLU A 281 30.91 -2.87 -22.89
CA GLU A 281 31.78 -1.68 -22.77
C GLU A 281 32.26 -1.22 -24.16
N VAL A 282 32.21 0.08 -24.44
CA VAL A 282 32.57 0.67 -25.75
C VAL A 282 32.92 2.16 -25.66
N GLU A 283 33.53 2.67 -26.74
CA GLU A 283 34.03 4.04 -26.96
C GLU A 283 32.88 5.01 -27.28
N PHE A 284 32.86 6.20 -26.64
CA PHE A 284 31.77 7.18 -26.73
C PHE A 284 32.30 8.52 -27.22
N ASP A 285 31.72 9.06 -28.29
CA ASP A 285 31.96 10.44 -28.74
C ASP A 285 30.76 11.33 -28.39
N ALA A 286 31.01 12.35 -27.57
CA ALA A 286 29.97 13.27 -27.08
C ALA A 286 29.56 14.32 -28.11
N SER A 287 30.39 14.59 -29.13
CA SER A 287 30.21 15.72 -30.04
C SER A 287 29.03 15.58 -31.00
N ASP A 288 28.61 14.34 -31.30
CA ASP A 288 27.44 14.06 -32.13
C ASP A 288 26.10 14.37 -31.45
N PHE A 289 26.10 14.53 -30.12
CA PHE A 289 24.88 14.72 -29.32
C PHE A 289 24.57 16.18 -28.99
N ASP A 290 25.42 17.12 -29.39
CA ASP A 290 25.10 18.55 -29.24
C ASP A 290 23.94 18.92 -30.18
N SER A 291 22.92 19.56 -29.62
CA SER A 291 21.78 20.08 -30.36
C SER A 291 22.15 21.44 -30.97
N ASP A 292 22.14 21.52 -32.30
CA ASP A 292 22.27 22.76 -33.06
C ASP A 292 20.97 23.58 -32.92
N ASP A 293 20.69 24.07 -31.71
CA ASP A 293 19.66 25.08 -31.50
C ASP A 293 20.23 26.43 -31.93
N GLY A 294 19.71 26.92 -33.07
CA GLY A 294 20.21 28.08 -33.79
C GLY A 294 20.50 29.33 -32.95
N GLU A 295 21.59 30.00 -33.35
CA GLU A 295 22.10 31.33 -32.99
C GLU A 295 21.14 32.26 -32.21
N GLY A 296 21.03 32.01 -30.91
CA GLY A 296 20.64 33.02 -29.92
C GLY A 296 21.89 33.66 -29.35
N GLN A 297 22.16 34.91 -29.74
CA GLN A 297 23.24 35.75 -29.23
C GLN A 297 23.45 35.55 -27.71
N PRO A 298 24.67 35.18 -27.25
CA PRO A 298 24.91 35.08 -25.81
C PRO A 298 24.69 36.46 -25.18
N PRO A 299 23.90 36.58 -24.09
CA PRO A 299 23.77 37.86 -23.42
C PRO A 299 25.16 38.32 -22.98
N GLU A 300 25.48 39.59 -23.26
CA GLU A 300 26.69 40.23 -22.79
C GLU A 300 26.85 39.97 -21.30
N ARG A 301 27.95 39.30 -20.97
CA ARG A 301 28.37 38.97 -19.62
C ARG A 301 28.63 40.28 -18.88
N THR A 302 27.60 40.82 -18.21
CA THR A 302 27.80 41.86 -17.21
C THR A 302 28.67 41.25 -16.12
N GLU A 303 29.82 41.86 -15.84
CA GLU A 303 30.73 41.47 -14.78
C GLU A 303 29.98 41.42 -13.44
N ALA A 304 29.58 40.21 -13.03
CA ALA A 304 29.16 39.94 -11.67
C ALA A 304 30.40 39.85 -10.80
N ALA A 305 30.46 40.72 -9.79
CA ALA A 305 31.52 40.79 -8.81
C ALA A 305 31.85 39.41 -8.23
N GLN A 306 33.15 39.15 -8.09
CA GLN A 306 33.71 37.96 -7.48
C GLN A 306 33.17 37.74 -6.07
N THR A 307 32.19 36.86 -5.90
CA THR A 307 31.92 36.25 -4.60
C THR A 307 32.94 35.16 -4.35
N VAL A 308 33.89 35.47 -3.47
CA VAL A 308 34.82 34.52 -2.88
C VAL A 308 34.04 33.41 -2.19
N THR A 309 34.13 32.20 -2.73
CA THR A 309 33.65 30.99 -2.07
C THR A 309 34.49 30.75 -0.80
N GLN A 310 33.94 31.10 0.36
CA GLN A 310 34.46 30.60 1.63
C GLN A 310 34.07 29.12 1.75
N THR A 311 35.04 28.24 1.52
CA THR A 311 34.96 26.82 1.91
C THR A 311 34.72 26.74 3.42
N PRO A 312 33.67 26.05 3.92
CA PRO A 312 33.53 25.74 5.33
C PRO A 312 34.55 24.67 5.74
N GLY A 313 35.81 25.07 5.81
CA GLY A 313 36.91 24.26 6.32
C GLY A 313 37.02 24.46 7.83
N PHE A 314 36.85 23.39 8.60
CA PHE A 314 37.24 23.38 10.00
C PHE A 314 38.74 23.69 10.09
N GLY A 315 39.06 24.92 10.49
CA GLY A 315 40.43 25.39 10.59
C GLY A 315 41.25 24.62 11.65
N PRO A 316 42.59 24.65 11.56
CA PRO A 316 43.51 23.85 12.38
C PRO A 316 43.41 24.09 13.90
N GLY A 317 42.66 25.11 14.36
CA GLY A 317 42.37 25.36 15.76
C GLY A 317 41.37 24.37 16.40
N VAL A 318 40.41 23.83 15.63
CA VAL A 318 39.38 22.92 16.17
C VAL A 318 39.97 21.54 16.48
N ALA A 319 40.95 21.10 15.69
CA ALA A 319 41.67 19.84 15.91
C ALA A 319 42.46 19.83 17.25
N ALA A 320 43.00 20.99 17.66
CA ALA A 320 43.76 21.11 18.91
C ALA A 320 42.85 21.02 20.17
N VAL A 321 41.63 21.55 20.09
CA VAL A 321 40.66 21.49 21.21
C VAL A 321 40.09 20.07 21.38
N ALA A 322 39.87 19.35 20.28
CA ALA A 322 39.41 17.95 20.32
C ALA A 322 40.45 17.01 20.97
N LEU A 323 41.74 17.22 20.69
CA LEU A 323 42.83 16.42 21.29
C LEU A 323 43.04 16.73 22.79
N LEU A 324 42.84 17.97 23.22
CA LEU A 324 42.90 18.34 24.65
C LEU A 324 41.68 17.81 25.43
N GLY A 325 40.49 17.75 24.81
CA GLY A 325 39.29 17.17 25.39
C GLY A 325 39.42 15.66 25.64
N ALA A 326 39.96 14.92 24.67
CA ALA A 326 40.17 13.47 24.79
C ALA A 326 41.18 13.11 25.89
N GLY A 327 42.25 13.91 26.06
CA GLY A 327 43.25 13.70 27.12
C GLY A 327 42.72 13.94 28.54
N LEU A 328 41.83 14.93 28.72
CA LEU A 328 41.19 15.22 30.01
C LEU A 328 40.15 14.17 30.42
N LEU A 329 39.43 13.59 29.46
CA LEU A 329 38.48 12.48 29.71
C LEU A 329 39.19 11.16 30.05
N ALA A 330 40.34 10.88 29.45
CA ALA A 330 41.14 9.70 29.78
C ALA A 330 41.76 9.76 31.20
N ARG A 331 42.06 10.97 31.71
CA ARG A 331 42.61 11.16 33.06
C ARG A 331 41.55 11.08 34.17
N ARG A 332 40.27 11.14 33.83
CA ARG A 332 39.13 11.02 34.77
C ARG A 332 38.60 9.60 34.93
N ARG A 333 39.11 8.64 34.13
CA ARG A 333 38.75 7.21 34.17
C ARG A 333 39.93 6.30 34.57
N ARG A 334 41.00 6.87 35.14
CA ARG A 334 42.03 6.13 35.88
C ARG A 334 41.97 6.50 37.34
#